data_AF-A0A3M1YNJ3-F1
#
_entry.id   AF-A0A3M1YNJ3-F1
#
_cell.length_a   1.000
_cell.length_b   1.000
_cell.length_c   1.000
_cell.angle_alpha   90.00
_cell.angle_beta   90.00
_cell.angle_gamma   90.00
#
_symmetry.space_group_name_H-M   'P 1'
#
loop_
_entity.id
_entity.type
_entity.pdbx_description
1 polymer ?
#
loop_
_entity_poly.entity_id
_entity_poly.type
_entity_poly.pdbx_seq_one_letter_code
_entity_poly.pdbx_strand_id
1 'polypeptide(L)'
;MLPLVIYFFYVKVFDNHSYRGGIPWGFFHYQANINTVFLPNQTFLSVWLQNLGIKISPWEGWAYIGLGGDMVLLFILVYLVKKGVRKNRITLRIVPLPKTLQTAFWASLIILFYSMGFPFNLFKPMADWFSVIQQFRALGRFAWVFYYVIGTVVFYWVYLIARKKMIKQKKTTFYYVVFILTLIYFLEGVPYHLLTKDMITNRLNYFDEKQLPESYQFKLHTVNQYKWQAILPLPFYHLGAEVFTKSAPETLIFQSMIFSYHASVPMMASNGSRTSMEEARKLIQVVSPPNIYKDIAKEMPCHYPLLVLPDSASMNIFEKYYFEQARKISNDVYSLSCEKLFEVNKNYREPECDTVIYLSFDNVSTSFKNERGVFVTEKSKHKTLLAKHVYLPHQTVQKYKVSFWVYYTTIDEALPNMIIETPGRWQLIDFKNPEIIEKDRMRFSGTFKLRENETEVAILISGNLLEKKQVYIDDLTICKTN
;
A
#
# COMPACT_ATOMS: atom_id res chain seq x y z
N MET A 1 -3.44 15.44 -26.86
CA MET A 1 -2.65 16.38 -26.04
C MET A 1 -3.52 17.41 -25.32
N LEU A 2 -4.45 18.10 -26.00
CA LEU A 2 -5.32 19.11 -25.38
C LEU A 2 -5.98 18.68 -24.04
N PRO A 3 -6.55 17.46 -23.90
CA PRO A 3 -7.14 17.03 -22.63
C PRO A 3 -6.12 16.91 -21.48
N LEU A 4 -4.89 16.48 -21.78
CA LEU A 4 -3.82 16.39 -20.78
C LEU A 4 -3.39 17.78 -20.33
N VAL A 5 -3.27 18.73 -21.25
CA VAL A 5 -2.92 20.12 -20.93
C VAL A 5 -3.98 20.75 -20.03
N ILE A 6 -5.27 20.57 -20.37
CA ILE A 6 -6.39 21.05 -19.55
C ILE A 6 -6.35 20.42 -18.15
N TYR A 7 -6.12 19.11 -18.06
CA TYR A 7 -6.01 18.41 -16.78
C TYR A 7 -4.86 18.95 -15.93
N PHE A 8 -3.64 19.07 -16.48
CA PHE A 8 -2.50 19.58 -15.73
C PHE A 8 -2.67 21.05 -15.33
N PHE A 9 -3.29 21.86 -16.19
CA PHE A 9 -3.65 23.23 -15.85
C PHE A 9 -4.65 23.27 -14.69
N TYR A 10 -5.72 22.46 -14.76
CA TYR A 10 -6.72 22.36 -13.69
C TYR A 10 -6.07 21.96 -12.36
N VAL A 11 -5.26 20.90 -12.34
CA VAL A 11 -4.56 20.47 -11.12
C VAL A 11 -3.68 21.58 -10.59
N LYS A 12 -2.90 22.26 -11.45
CA LYS A 12 -2.00 23.33 -11.02
C LYS A 12 -2.73 24.56 -10.47
N VAL A 13 -3.95 24.84 -10.93
CA VAL A 13 -4.73 26.01 -10.49
C VAL A 13 -5.57 25.72 -9.25
N PHE A 14 -6.12 24.51 -9.13
CA PHE A 14 -7.09 24.18 -8.08
C PHE A 14 -6.52 23.32 -6.94
N ASP A 15 -5.38 22.65 -7.12
CA ASP A 15 -4.75 21.88 -6.05
C ASP A 15 -3.93 22.80 -5.14
N ASN A 16 -4.58 23.31 -4.09
CA ASN A 16 -3.96 24.18 -3.08
C ASN A 16 -3.31 23.40 -1.93
N HIS A 17 -3.28 22.06 -2.00
CA HIS A 17 -2.74 21.24 -0.91
C HIS A 17 -1.22 21.10 -1.05
N SER A 18 -0.50 21.66 -0.08
CA SER A 18 0.96 21.57 0.00
C SER A 18 1.43 20.12 0.20
N TYR A 19 2.60 19.79 -0.34
CA TYR A 19 3.35 18.55 -0.05
C TYR A 19 2.56 17.24 -0.25
N ARG A 20 1.95 17.07 -1.43
CA ARG A 20 1.53 15.73 -1.91
C ARG A 20 2.75 15.01 -2.47
N GLY A 21 3.05 13.82 -1.94
CA GLY A 21 4.18 13.00 -2.39
C GLY A 21 4.14 12.77 -3.90
N GLY A 22 5.23 13.10 -4.58
CA GLY A 22 5.33 13.01 -6.05
C GLY A 22 5.52 11.58 -6.56
N ILE A 23 5.99 10.67 -5.71
CA ILE A 23 6.35 9.30 -6.05
C ILE A 23 5.59 8.35 -5.13
N PRO A 24 4.42 7.83 -5.54
CA PRO A 24 3.72 6.84 -4.73
C PRO A 24 4.52 5.54 -4.65
N TRP A 25 4.40 4.84 -3.52
CA TRP A 25 4.99 3.52 -3.40
C TRP A 25 4.28 2.55 -4.36
N GLY A 26 5.05 1.73 -5.06
CA GLY A 26 4.48 0.66 -5.90
C GLY A 26 5.09 0.52 -7.29
N PHE A 27 5.77 1.53 -7.82
CA PHE A 27 6.31 1.52 -9.18
C PHE A 27 7.14 0.26 -9.52
N PHE A 28 7.99 -0.18 -8.58
CA PHE A 28 8.81 -1.39 -8.72
C PHE A 28 8.20 -2.66 -8.10
N HIS A 29 7.04 -2.55 -7.45
CA HIS A 29 6.42 -3.65 -6.71
C HIS A 29 5.16 -4.19 -7.39
N TYR A 30 4.37 -3.32 -8.01
CA TYR A 30 3.09 -3.65 -8.64
C TYR A 30 3.22 -3.69 -10.16
N GLN A 31 4.07 -4.60 -10.63
CA GLN A 31 4.37 -4.81 -12.05
C GLN A 31 3.72 -6.11 -12.56
N ALA A 32 3.46 -6.15 -13.85
CA ALA A 32 3.09 -7.40 -14.51
C ALA A 32 4.33 -8.29 -14.66
N ASN A 33 4.12 -9.61 -14.65
CA ASN A 33 5.17 -10.58 -14.95
C ASN A 33 4.68 -11.52 -16.05
N ILE A 34 5.57 -12.29 -16.65
CA ILE A 34 5.21 -13.34 -17.62
C ILE A 34 4.13 -14.26 -17.02
N ASN A 35 4.29 -14.61 -15.73
CA ASN A 35 3.33 -15.44 -15.00
C ASN A 35 1.94 -14.80 -14.88
N THR A 36 1.82 -13.47 -14.76
CA THR A 36 0.49 -12.82 -14.63
C THR A 36 -0.24 -12.67 -15.96
N VAL A 37 0.47 -12.80 -17.07
CA VAL A 37 -0.04 -12.61 -18.44
C VAL A 37 -0.34 -13.95 -19.12
N PHE A 38 0.49 -14.96 -18.88
CA PHE A 38 0.43 -16.25 -19.59
C PHE A 38 0.11 -17.45 -18.70
N LEU A 39 -0.08 -17.28 -17.39
CA LEU A 39 -0.52 -18.37 -16.51
C LEU A 39 -1.88 -18.07 -15.88
N PRO A 40 -2.75 -19.09 -15.73
CA PRO A 40 -4.04 -18.93 -15.09
C PRO A 40 -3.90 -18.63 -13.59
N ASN A 41 -4.76 -17.76 -13.06
CA ASN A 41 -4.74 -17.36 -11.65
C ASN A 41 -5.88 -18.00 -10.81
N GLN A 42 -7.09 -18.19 -11.35
CA GLN A 42 -8.27 -18.68 -10.60
C GLN A 42 -8.89 -19.99 -11.11
N THR A 43 -8.23 -20.71 -12.02
CA THR A 43 -8.74 -21.98 -12.56
C THR A 43 -8.14 -23.20 -11.84
N PHE A 44 -8.68 -24.41 -12.06
CA PHE A 44 -8.06 -25.66 -11.57
C PHE A 44 -6.57 -25.79 -11.94
N LEU A 45 -6.18 -25.28 -13.11
CA LEU A 45 -4.78 -25.26 -13.55
C LEU A 45 -3.90 -24.39 -12.65
N SER A 46 -4.44 -23.33 -12.04
CA SER A 46 -3.67 -22.48 -11.13
C SER A 46 -3.30 -23.22 -9.85
N VAL A 47 -4.20 -24.08 -9.34
CA VAL A 47 -3.94 -24.97 -8.20
C VAL A 47 -2.85 -25.99 -8.56
N TRP A 48 -2.94 -26.59 -9.74
CA TRP A 48 -1.93 -27.53 -10.21
C TRP A 48 -0.54 -26.88 -10.38
N LEU A 49 -0.47 -25.68 -10.96
CA LEU A 49 0.78 -24.93 -11.11
C LEU A 49 1.39 -24.51 -9.76
N GLN A 50 0.56 -24.14 -8.79
CA GLN A 50 1.01 -23.82 -7.43
C GLN A 50 1.60 -25.05 -6.73
N ASN A 51 1.01 -26.23 -6.90
CA ASN A 51 1.55 -27.49 -6.37
C ASN A 51 2.92 -27.84 -6.97
N LEU A 52 3.24 -27.35 -8.18
CA LEU A 52 4.56 -27.46 -8.81
C LEU A 52 5.56 -26.39 -8.35
N GLY A 53 5.20 -25.54 -7.38
CA GLY A 53 6.05 -24.48 -6.84
C GLY A 53 6.08 -23.19 -7.69
N ILE A 54 5.22 -23.06 -8.70
CA ILE A 54 5.15 -21.84 -9.51
C ILE A 54 4.38 -20.77 -8.74
N LYS A 55 5.09 -19.72 -8.32
CA LYS A 55 4.48 -18.58 -7.62
C LYS A 55 3.65 -17.74 -8.60
N ILE A 56 2.35 -17.69 -8.33
CA ILE A 56 1.43 -16.76 -9.01
C ILE A 56 1.64 -15.37 -8.40
N SER A 57 1.88 -14.41 -9.28
CA SER A 57 2.34 -13.05 -8.95
C SER A 57 1.14 -12.15 -8.58
N PRO A 58 1.34 -10.98 -7.92
CA PRO A 58 0.28 -10.29 -7.22
C PRO A 58 -0.84 -9.77 -8.14
N TRP A 59 -2.02 -9.60 -7.54
CA TRP A 59 -3.28 -9.30 -8.22
C TRP A 59 -3.26 -8.04 -9.10
N GLU A 60 -2.44 -7.04 -8.74
CA GLU A 60 -2.28 -5.77 -9.46
C GLU A 60 -1.84 -5.93 -10.93
N GLY A 61 -1.18 -7.05 -11.26
CA GLY A 61 -0.66 -7.34 -12.60
C GLY A 61 -1.44 -8.39 -13.40
N TRP A 62 -2.58 -8.85 -12.91
CA TRP A 62 -3.35 -9.91 -13.56
C TRP A 62 -3.90 -9.45 -14.92
N ALA A 63 -3.44 -10.12 -15.97
CA ALA A 63 -3.84 -9.88 -17.36
C ALA A 63 -3.78 -11.18 -18.15
N TYR A 64 -4.23 -12.28 -17.53
CA TYR A 64 -4.16 -13.62 -18.11
C TYR A 64 -4.97 -13.69 -19.41
N ILE A 65 -4.32 -14.06 -20.51
CA ILE A 65 -4.93 -14.03 -21.86
C ILE A 65 -5.76 -15.28 -22.19
N GLY A 66 -5.80 -16.26 -21.30
CA GLY A 66 -6.49 -17.54 -21.50
C GLY A 66 -5.64 -18.57 -22.23
N LEU A 67 -5.82 -19.85 -21.91
CA LEU A 67 -5.10 -20.95 -22.53
C LEU A 67 -5.32 -20.99 -24.04
N GLY A 68 -6.55 -20.68 -24.48
CA GLY A 68 -6.86 -20.55 -25.90
C GLY A 68 -5.99 -19.51 -26.60
N GLY A 69 -5.73 -18.38 -25.94
CA GLY A 69 -4.83 -17.32 -26.40
C GLY A 69 -3.38 -17.78 -26.44
N ASP A 70 -2.91 -18.40 -25.36
CA ASP A 70 -1.55 -18.96 -25.23
C ASP A 70 -1.25 -19.98 -26.34
N MET A 71 -2.18 -20.91 -26.59
CA MET A 71 -2.06 -21.94 -27.61
C MET A 71 -1.98 -21.34 -29.02
N VAL A 72 -2.81 -20.34 -29.32
CA VAL A 72 -2.78 -19.67 -30.63
C VAL A 72 -1.50 -18.87 -30.81
N LEU A 73 -1.04 -18.16 -29.78
CA LEU A 73 0.25 -17.45 -29.80
C LEU A 73 1.42 -18.40 -30.03
N LEU A 74 1.46 -19.52 -29.29
CA LEU A 74 2.50 -20.53 -29.45
C LEU A 74 2.48 -21.13 -30.87
N PHE A 75 1.29 -21.40 -31.41
CA PHE A 75 1.13 -21.87 -32.78
C PHE A 75 1.65 -20.86 -33.80
N ILE A 76 1.32 -19.56 -33.63
CA ILE A 76 1.83 -18.48 -34.47
C ILE A 76 3.37 -18.44 -34.38
N LEU A 77 3.93 -18.46 -33.17
CA LEU A 77 5.38 -18.45 -32.95
C LEU A 77 6.07 -19.62 -33.65
N VAL A 78 5.60 -20.85 -33.46
CA VAL A 78 6.14 -22.06 -34.10
C VAL A 78 6.03 -21.97 -35.63
N TYR A 79 4.91 -21.45 -36.15
CA TYR A 79 4.72 -21.25 -37.59
C TYR A 79 5.72 -20.23 -38.17
N LEU A 80 5.95 -19.12 -37.47
CA LEU A 80 6.93 -18.09 -37.85
C LEU A 80 8.34 -18.66 -37.87
N VAL A 81 8.76 -19.39 -36.83
CA VAL A 81 10.09 -20.02 -36.73
C VAL A 81 10.29 -21.04 -37.84
N LYS A 82 9.36 -21.98 -38.04
CA LYS A 82 9.46 -22.99 -39.12
C LYS A 82 9.57 -22.35 -40.51
N LYS A 83 8.83 -21.27 -40.76
CA LYS A 83 8.89 -20.55 -42.03
C LYS A 83 10.18 -19.74 -42.17
N GLY A 84 10.66 -19.14 -41.08
CA GLY A 84 11.92 -18.39 -41.03
C GLY A 84 13.13 -19.28 -41.34
N VAL A 85 13.20 -20.45 -40.72
CA VAL A 85 14.22 -21.47 -40.98
C VAL A 85 14.16 -21.95 -42.44
N ARG A 86 12.97 -22.23 -42.97
CA ARG A 86 12.82 -22.66 -44.38
C ARG A 86 13.14 -21.61 -45.43
N LYS A 87 12.97 -20.32 -45.12
CA LYS A 87 13.17 -19.20 -46.06
C LYS A 87 14.43 -18.39 -45.80
N ASN A 88 15.26 -18.80 -44.84
CA ASN A 88 16.44 -18.08 -44.34
C ASN A 88 16.18 -16.60 -43.97
N ARG A 89 14.92 -16.24 -43.71
CA ARG A 89 14.47 -14.89 -43.38
C ARG A 89 13.25 -14.97 -42.48
N ILE A 90 13.39 -14.48 -41.26
CA ILE A 90 12.26 -14.29 -40.34
C ILE A 90 11.59 -12.97 -40.72
N THR A 91 10.49 -13.04 -41.48
CA THR A 91 9.67 -11.84 -41.77
C THR A 91 8.49 -11.78 -40.82
N LEU A 92 8.35 -10.70 -40.04
CA LEU A 92 7.18 -10.48 -39.16
C LEU A 92 5.88 -10.17 -39.93
N ARG A 93 5.93 -10.00 -41.27
CA ARG A 93 4.78 -9.72 -42.15
C ARG A 93 3.83 -10.90 -42.38
N ILE A 94 3.96 -11.99 -41.62
CA ILE A 94 3.29 -13.26 -41.94
C ILE A 94 1.80 -13.23 -41.58
N VAL A 95 1.39 -12.37 -40.65
CA VAL A 95 -0.03 -12.11 -40.42
C VAL A 95 -0.51 -10.99 -41.34
N PRO A 96 -1.50 -11.20 -42.22
CA PRO A 96 -2.18 -10.10 -42.88
C PRO A 96 -3.17 -9.44 -41.89
N LEU A 97 -2.63 -8.73 -40.88
CA LEU A 97 -3.43 -7.88 -40.03
C LEU A 97 -3.81 -6.61 -40.79
N PRO A 98 -5.03 -6.07 -40.61
CA PRO A 98 -5.34 -4.70 -40.98
C PRO A 98 -4.32 -3.75 -40.35
N LYS A 99 -3.96 -2.67 -41.06
CA LYS A 99 -2.97 -1.70 -40.57
C LYS A 99 -3.30 -1.22 -39.15
N THR A 100 -4.57 -0.96 -38.87
CA THR A 100 -5.07 -0.56 -37.55
C THR A 100 -4.75 -1.59 -36.45
N LEU A 101 -5.05 -2.87 -36.69
CA LEU A 101 -4.81 -3.94 -35.74
C LEU A 101 -3.31 -4.25 -35.58
N GLN A 102 -2.53 -4.08 -36.64
CA GLN A 102 -1.08 -4.18 -36.59
C GLN A 102 -0.47 -3.09 -35.72
N THR A 103 -0.90 -1.84 -35.90
CA THR A 103 -0.48 -0.72 -35.05
C THR A 103 -0.88 -0.95 -33.61
N ALA A 104 -2.11 -1.41 -33.36
CA ALA A 104 -2.59 -1.73 -32.02
C ALA A 104 -1.76 -2.84 -31.36
N PHE A 105 -1.42 -3.90 -32.10
CA PHE A 105 -0.60 -5.01 -31.60
C PHE A 105 0.81 -4.56 -31.19
N TRP A 106 1.48 -3.76 -32.02
CA TRP A 106 2.81 -3.25 -31.66
C TRP A 106 2.75 -2.26 -30.50
N ALA A 107 1.74 -1.38 -30.48
CA ALA A 107 1.53 -0.46 -29.36
C ALA A 107 1.26 -1.21 -28.06
N SER A 108 0.41 -2.25 -28.09
CA SER A 108 0.09 -3.03 -26.90
C SER A 108 1.27 -3.85 -26.39
N LEU A 109 2.16 -4.31 -27.28
CA LEU A 109 3.41 -4.98 -26.90
C LEU A 109 4.37 -4.01 -26.20
N ILE A 110 4.50 -2.77 -26.70
CA ILE A 110 5.30 -1.73 -26.02
C ILE A 110 4.73 -1.42 -24.64
N ILE A 111 3.40 -1.30 -24.53
CA ILE A 111 2.70 -1.06 -23.26
C ILE A 111 2.86 -2.26 -22.31
N LEU A 112 2.91 -3.50 -22.82
CA LEU A 112 3.19 -4.69 -22.02
C LEU A 112 4.60 -4.66 -21.42
N PHE A 113 5.61 -4.29 -22.22
CA PHE A 113 6.96 -4.14 -21.68
C PHE A 113 7.03 -3.06 -20.61
N TYR A 114 6.31 -1.95 -20.83
CA TYR A 114 6.16 -0.90 -19.82
C TYR A 114 5.46 -1.42 -18.55
N SER A 115 4.40 -2.21 -18.65
CA SER A 115 3.70 -2.79 -17.49
C SER A 115 4.55 -3.78 -16.69
N MET A 116 5.51 -4.43 -17.36
CA MET A 116 6.54 -5.28 -16.75
C MET A 116 7.72 -4.49 -16.17
N GLY A 117 7.68 -3.15 -16.20
CA GLY A 117 8.73 -2.28 -15.70
C GLY A 117 9.98 -2.22 -16.58
N PHE A 118 9.93 -2.64 -17.84
CA PHE A 118 11.05 -2.54 -18.77
C PHE A 118 11.06 -1.14 -19.45
N PRO A 119 12.23 -0.47 -19.58
CA PRO A 119 13.57 -0.87 -19.15
C PRO A 119 13.95 -0.45 -17.71
N PHE A 120 13.06 0.20 -16.96
CA PHE A 120 13.34 0.75 -15.63
C PHE A 120 13.88 -0.27 -14.61
N ASN A 121 13.48 -1.54 -14.72
CA ASN A 121 14.00 -2.63 -13.90
C ASN A 121 15.48 -2.93 -14.19
N LEU A 122 15.95 -2.71 -15.41
CA LEU A 122 17.36 -2.89 -15.79
C LEU A 122 18.21 -1.71 -15.35
N PHE A 123 17.68 -0.49 -15.46
CA PHE A 123 18.37 0.73 -15.05
C PHE A 123 17.45 1.59 -14.18
N LYS A 124 17.43 1.30 -12.87
CA LYS A 124 16.57 2.00 -11.90
C LYS A 124 16.69 3.52 -11.93
N PRO A 125 17.90 4.12 -12.07
CA PRO A 125 18.04 5.58 -12.14
C PRO A 125 17.33 6.21 -13.34
N MET A 126 17.00 5.44 -14.39
CA MET A 126 16.23 5.94 -15.53
C MET A 126 14.85 6.44 -15.13
N ALA A 127 14.26 5.84 -14.09
CA ALA A 127 12.92 6.21 -13.65
C ALA A 127 12.91 7.65 -13.11
N ASP A 128 14.01 8.09 -12.49
CA ASP A 128 14.14 9.44 -11.90
C ASP A 128 14.21 10.53 -12.99
N TRP A 129 14.65 10.18 -14.20
CA TRP A 129 14.63 11.10 -15.35
C TRP A 129 13.20 11.40 -15.84
N PHE A 130 12.25 10.51 -15.54
CA PHE A 130 10.86 10.62 -15.97
C PHE A 130 9.92 10.54 -14.76
N SER A 131 9.99 11.53 -13.87
CA SER A 131 9.17 11.57 -12.65
C SER A 131 7.66 11.40 -12.89
N VAL A 132 7.13 11.83 -14.04
CA VAL A 132 5.72 11.63 -14.44
C VAL A 132 5.36 10.14 -14.54
N ILE A 133 6.30 9.30 -14.97
CA ILE A 133 6.11 7.85 -15.11
C ILE A 133 6.07 7.18 -13.73
N GLN A 134 6.86 7.67 -12.78
CA GLN A 134 6.89 7.19 -11.40
C GLN A 134 5.59 7.47 -10.63
N GLN A 135 4.73 8.38 -11.12
CA GLN A 135 3.43 8.64 -10.53
C GLN A 135 2.49 7.42 -10.59
N PHE A 136 2.71 6.47 -11.49
CA PHE A 136 1.86 5.28 -11.56
C PHE A 136 2.22 4.26 -10.47
N ARG A 137 1.33 4.12 -9.47
CA ARG A 137 1.46 3.13 -8.40
C ARG A 137 1.49 1.70 -8.95
N ALA A 138 0.57 1.35 -9.83
CA ALA A 138 0.37 -0.03 -10.32
C ALA A 138 0.62 -0.14 -11.83
N LEU A 139 1.88 -0.32 -12.22
CA LEU A 139 2.27 -0.50 -13.62
C LEU A 139 1.62 -1.75 -14.24
N GLY A 140 1.37 -2.79 -13.45
CA GLY A 140 0.80 -4.04 -13.93
C GLY A 140 -0.54 -3.89 -14.66
N ARG A 141 -1.37 -2.90 -14.29
CA ARG A 141 -2.68 -2.65 -14.90
C ARG A 141 -2.60 -2.25 -16.38
N PHE A 142 -1.46 -1.71 -16.82
CA PHE A 142 -1.24 -1.42 -18.24
C PHE A 142 -1.20 -2.68 -19.11
N ALA A 143 -0.99 -3.87 -18.52
CA ALA A 143 -1.08 -5.14 -19.24
C ALA A 143 -2.50 -5.41 -19.79
N TRP A 144 -3.55 -4.77 -19.27
CA TRP A 144 -4.91 -4.91 -19.79
C TRP A 144 -5.03 -4.48 -21.26
N VAL A 145 -4.24 -3.48 -21.68
CA VAL A 145 -4.21 -3.06 -23.10
C VAL A 145 -3.74 -4.21 -23.99
N PHE A 146 -2.69 -4.92 -23.55
CA PHE A 146 -2.22 -6.12 -24.24
C PHE A 146 -3.27 -7.22 -24.24
N TYR A 147 -3.89 -7.51 -23.09
CA TYR A 147 -4.95 -8.49 -22.94
C TYR A 147 -6.10 -8.32 -23.97
N TYR A 148 -6.63 -7.10 -24.12
CA TYR A 148 -7.72 -6.86 -25.07
C TYR A 148 -7.28 -6.93 -26.53
N VAL A 149 -6.12 -6.35 -26.85
CA VAL A 149 -5.60 -6.34 -28.22
C VAL A 149 -5.22 -7.75 -28.67
N ILE A 150 -4.57 -8.54 -27.82
CA ILE A 150 -4.15 -9.88 -28.20
C ILE A 150 -5.34 -10.82 -28.37
N GLY A 151 -6.38 -10.71 -27.53
CA GLY A 151 -7.63 -11.44 -27.73
C GLY A 151 -8.20 -11.15 -29.13
N THR A 152 -8.29 -9.86 -29.50
CA THR A 152 -8.76 -9.45 -30.83
C THR A 152 -7.89 -10.00 -31.97
N VAL A 153 -6.56 -9.95 -31.82
CA VAL A 153 -5.61 -10.53 -32.79
C VAL A 153 -5.81 -12.03 -32.95
N VAL A 154 -5.96 -12.77 -31.84
CA VAL A 154 -6.19 -14.22 -31.83
C VAL A 154 -7.48 -14.56 -32.57
N PHE A 155 -8.61 -13.92 -32.24
CA PHE A 155 -9.88 -14.16 -32.91
C PHE A 155 -9.82 -13.81 -34.40
N TYR A 156 -9.20 -12.68 -34.76
CA TYR A 156 -9.04 -12.29 -36.16
C TYR A 156 -8.15 -13.27 -36.94
N TRP A 157 -7.09 -13.80 -36.32
CA TRP A 157 -6.24 -14.84 -36.90
C TRP A 157 -7.01 -16.13 -37.18
N VAL A 158 -7.80 -16.58 -36.21
CA VAL A 158 -8.66 -17.75 -36.34
C VAL A 158 -9.65 -17.54 -37.51
N TYR A 159 -10.24 -16.35 -37.61
CA TYR A 159 -11.08 -15.96 -38.75
C TYR A 159 -10.34 -15.98 -40.11
N LEU A 160 -9.08 -15.53 -40.17
CA LEU A 160 -8.31 -15.58 -41.42
C LEU A 160 -7.99 -17.02 -41.85
N ILE A 161 -7.62 -17.88 -40.89
CA ILE A 161 -7.42 -19.31 -41.13
C ILE A 161 -8.73 -19.94 -41.61
N ALA A 162 -9.86 -19.56 -40.98
CA ALA A 162 -11.21 -19.96 -41.38
C ALA A 162 -11.43 -19.72 -42.86
N ARG A 163 -11.30 -18.46 -43.27
CA ARG A 163 -11.61 -18.02 -44.62
C ARG A 163 -10.77 -18.76 -45.65
N LYS A 164 -9.47 -18.92 -45.40
CA LYS A 164 -8.58 -19.68 -46.30
C LYS A 164 -8.90 -21.18 -46.38
N LYS A 165 -9.27 -21.82 -45.26
CA LYS A 165 -9.61 -23.27 -45.25
C LYS A 165 -11.01 -23.55 -45.77
N MET A 166 -11.96 -22.63 -45.57
CA MET A 166 -13.30 -22.69 -46.17
C MET A 166 -13.25 -22.65 -47.70
N ILE A 167 -12.28 -21.91 -48.27
CA ILE A 167 -12.01 -21.88 -49.71
C ILE A 167 -11.38 -23.20 -50.21
N LYS A 168 -10.69 -23.97 -49.35
CA LYS A 168 -10.01 -25.23 -49.69
C LYS A 168 -10.74 -26.51 -49.24
N GLN A 169 -12.07 -26.47 -49.12
CA GLN A 169 -12.98 -27.61 -48.83
C GLN A 169 -12.85 -28.32 -47.46
N LYS A 170 -11.92 -27.96 -46.57
CA LYS A 170 -11.80 -28.57 -45.20
C LYS A 170 -12.66 -27.85 -44.14
N LYS A 171 -13.97 -27.70 -44.40
CA LYS A 171 -14.90 -26.93 -43.55
C LYS A 171 -15.08 -27.56 -42.15
N THR A 172 -15.17 -28.89 -42.06
CA THR A 172 -15.43 -29.61 -40.79
C THR A 172 -14.31 -29.43 -39.76
N THR A 173 -13.04 -29.57 -40.16
CA THR A 173 -11.89 -29.35 -39.27
C THR A 173 -11.84 -27.93 -38.72
N PHE A 174 -12.30 -26.95 -39.50
CA PHE A 174 -12.35 -25.56 -39.05
C PHE A 174 -13.40 -25.35 -37.95
N TYR A 175 -14.61 -25.87 -38.13
CA TYR A 175 -15.66 -25.78 -37.10
C TYR A 175 -15.21 -26.43 -35.79
N TYR A 176 -14.52 -27.57 -35.84
CA TYR A 176 -13.94 -28.17 -34.65
C TYR A 176 -12.91 -27.27 -33.95
N VAL A 177 -12.00 -26.63 -34.70
CA VAL A 177 -11.00 -25.73 -34.09
C VAL A 177 -11.66 -24.52 -33.44
N VAL A 178 -12.63 -23.88 -34.09
CA VAL A 178 -13.37 -22.76 -33.48
C VAL A 178 -14.16 -23.22 -32.27
N PHE A 179 -14.88 -24.33 -32.40
CA PHE A 179 -15.65 -24.88 -31.30
C PHE A 179 -14.77 -25.19 -30.09
N ILE A 180 -13.63 -25.86 -30.29
CA ILE A 180 -12.67 -26.17 -29.23
C ILE A 180 -12.11 -24.88 -28.60
N LEU A 181 -11.70 -23.89 -29.40
CA LEU A 181 -11.17 -22.63 -28.86
C LEU A 181 -12.23 -21.87 -28.05
N THR A 182 -13.45 -21.76 -28.57
CA THR A 182 -14.58 -21.14 -27.85
C THR A 182 -14.91 -21.92 -26.59
N LEU A 183 -14.90 -23.26 -26.65
CA LEU A 183 -15.15 -24.13 -25.51
C LEU A 183 -14.06 -23.95 -24.43
N ILE A 184 -12.79 -23.83 -24.81
CA ILE A 184 -11.70 -23.56 -23.85
C ILE A 184 -11.94 -22.23 -23.14
N TYR A 185 -12.20 -21.13 -23.88
CA TYR A 185 -12.49 -19.84 -23.27
C TYR A 185 -13.73 -19.88 -22.37
N PHE A 186 -14.77 -20.60 -22.79
CA PHE A 186 -15.99 -20.76 -21.99
C PHE A 186 -15.70 -21.52 -20.69
N LEU A 187 -15.03 -22.67 -20.76
CA LEU A 187 -14.67 -23.49 -19.60
C LEU A 187 -13.74 -22.74 -18.64
N GLU A 188 -12.79 -21.96 -19.15
CA GLU A 188 -11.93 -21.12 -18.32
C GLU A 188 -12.68 -19.95 -17.70
N GLY A 189 -13.66 -19.37 -18.40
CA GLY A 189 -14.45 -18.24 -17.93
C GLY A 189 -15.47 -18.59 -16.85
N VAL A 190 -16.03 -19.81 -16.86
CA VAL A 190 -17.06 -20.25 -15.91
C VAL A 190 -16.64 -20.07 -14.44
N PRO A 191 -15.45 -20.53 -13.99
CA PRO A 191 -14.98 -20.28 -12.62
C PRO A 191 -14.96 -18.80 -12.23
N TYR A 192 -14.45 -17.91 -13.10
CA TYR A 192 -14.43 -16.47 -12.82
C TYR A 192 -15.85 -15.90 -12.70
N HIS A 193 -16.77 -16.32 -13.57
CA HIS A 193 -18.15 -15.87 -13.51
C HIS A 193 -18.88 -16.37 -12.26
N LEU A 194 -18.65 -17.62 -11.83
CA LEU A 194 -19.23 -18.15 -10.59
C LEU A 194 -18.70 -17.42 -9.36
N LEU A 195 -17.38 -17.22 -9.26
CA LEU A 195 -16.77 -16.45 -8.18
C LEU A 195 -17.28 -15.01 -8.15
N THR A 196 -17.35 -14.35 -9.32
CA THR A 196 -17.82 -12.96 -9.44
C THR A 196 -19.31 -12.85 -9.13
N LYS A 197 -20.13 -13.82 -9.56
CA LYS A 197 -21.56 -13.90 -9.21
C LYS A 197 -21.71 -13.92 -7.70
N ASP A 198 -21.05 -14.85 -7.00
CA ASP A 198 -21.18 -14.97 -5.55
C ASP A 198 -20.72 -13.70 -4.82
N MET A 199 -19.69 -13.02 -5.34
CA MET A 199 -19.23 -11.73 -4.81
C MET A 199 -20.24 -10.59 -5.01
N ILE A 200 -21.02 -10.59 -6.10
CA ILE A 200 -21.97 -9.51 -6.42
C ILE A 200 -23.36 -9.78 -5.85
N THR A 201 -23.90 -11.00 -6.01
CA THR A 201 -25.31 -11.29 -5.70
C THR A 201 -25.57 -11.51 -4.22
N ASN A 202 -24.57 -11.93 -3.45
CA ASN A 202 -24.75 -12.27 -2.03
C ASN A 202 -24.38 -11.11 -1.08
N ARG A 203 -24.21 -9.89 -1.61
CA ARG A 203 -23.85 -8.71 -0.82
C ARG A 203 -25.06 -7.79 -0.66
N LEU A 204 -25.28 -7.36 0.58
CA LEU A 204 -26.29 -6.35 0.91
C LEU A 204 -25.90 -5.01 0.28
N ASN A 205 -26.89 -4.23 -0.18
CA ASN A 205 -26.65 -2.85 -0.58
C ASN A 205 -26.57 -1.95 0.67
N TYR A 206 -25.36 -1.67 1.13
CA TYR A 206 -25.14 -0.84 2.31
C TYR A 206 -25.46 0.66 2.10
N PHE A 207 -25.75 1.09 0.87
CA PHE A 207 -26.24 2.45 0.59
C PHE A 207 -27.75 2.58 0.75
N ASP A 208 -28.49 1.47 0.83
CA ASP A 208 -29.92 1.46 1.13
C ASP A 208 -30.12 1.10 2.60
N GLU A 209 -30.61 2.06 3.39
CA GLU A 209 -30.82 1.90 4.84
C GLU A 209 -31.71 0.69 5.16
N LYS A 210 -32.69 0.38 4.30
CA LYS A 210 -33.62 -0.74 4.51
C LYS A 210 -32.96 -2.11 4.38
N GLN A 211 -31.84 -2.18 3.65
CA GLN A 211 -31.08 -3.42 3.43
C GLN A 211 -29.92 -3.57 4.42
N LEU A 212 -29.70 -2.58 5.30
CA LEU A 212 -28.70 -2.69 6.34
C LEU A 212 -29.10 -3.75 7.37
N PRO A 213 -28.13 -4.45 7.99
CA PRO A 213 -28.41 -5.29 9.16
C PRO A 213 -29.09 -4.50 10.27
N GLU A 214 -29.98 -5.14 11.05
CA GLU A 214 -30.71 -4.50 12.16
C GLU A 214 -29.78 -3.81 13.16
N SER A 215 -28.61 -4.39 13.42
CA SER A 215 -27.59 -3.80 14.30
C SER A 215 -27.06 -2.46 13.77
N TYR A 216 -26.95 -2.28 12.45
CA TYR A 216 -26.56 -1.02 11.83
C TYR A 216 -27.71 -0.02 11.88
N GLN A 217 -28.93 -0.44 11.56
CA GLN A 217 -30.11 0.43 11.59
C GLN A 217 -30.35 1.01 12.99
N PHE A 218 -30.26 0.18 14.03
CA PHE A 218 -30.40 0.62 15.42
C PHE A 218 -29.34 1.64 15.82
N LYS A 219 -28.07 1.40 15.44
CA LYS A 219 -26.96 2.32 15.70
C LYS A 219 -27.14 3.63 14.93
N LEU A 220 -27.53 3.59 13.65
CA LEU A 220 -27.79 4.78 12.83
C LEU A 220 -28.94 5.62 13.39
N HIS A 221 -30.04 4.99 13.79
CA HIS A 221 -31.13 5.68 14.47
C HIS A 221 -30.65 6.38 15.74
N THR A 222 -29.80 5.73 16.53
CA THR A 222 -29.19 6.36 17.72
C THR A 222 -28.30 7.54 17.33
N VAL A 223 -27.47 7.40 16.30
CA VAL A 223 -26.57 8.46 15.83
C VAL A 223 -27.36 9.68 15.34
N ASN A 224 -28.42 9.46 14.57
CA ASN A 224 -29.24 10.53 13.98
C ASN A 224 -30.03 11.36 15.01
N GLN A 225 -30.15 10.89 16.26
CA GLN A 225 -30.80 11.65 17.34
C GLN A 225 -29.94 12.80 17.87
N TYR A 226 -28.64 12.81 17.57
CA TYR A 226 -27.70 13.78 18.12
C TYR A 226 -26.95 14.52 17.01
N LYS A 227 -26.45 15.71 17.34
CA LYS A 227 -25.54 16.45 16.47
C LYS A 227 -24.10 16.07 16.80
N TRP A 228 -23.34 15.75 15.77
CA TRP A 228 -21.95 15.30 15.86
C TRP A 228 -21.06 16.24 15.09
N GLN A 229 -19.88 16.54 15.65
CA GLN A 229 -18.88 17.33 14.95
C GLN A 229 -18.18 16.49 13.88
N ALA A 230 -17.80 15.27 14.23
CA ALA A 230 -17.17 14.30 13.36
C ALA A 230 -17.19 12.89 13.97
N ILE A 231 -16.90 11.88 13.15
CA ILE A 231 -16.70 10.49 13.53
C ILE A 231 -15.22 10.25 13.82
N LEU A 232 -14.91 9.75 15.01
CA LEU A 232 -13.59 9.32 15.44
C LEU A 232 -13.56 7.79 15.60
N PRO A 233 -13.08 7.04 14.59
CA PRO A 233 -12.86 5.60 14.72
C PRO A 233 -11.64 5.34 15.62
N LEU A 234 -11.77 4.38 16.55
CA LEU A 234 -10.70 3.90 17.41
C LEU A 234 -10.60 2.36 17.27
N PRO A 235 -9.47 1.77 16.85
CA PRO A 235 -8.21 2.42 16.52
C PRO A 235 -8.33 3.37 15.32
N PHE A 236 -7.51 4.41 15.35
CA PHE A 236 -7.50 5.44 14.35
C PHE A 236 -6.78 4.96 13.09
N TYR A 237 -7.35 5.28 11.92
CA TYR A 237 -6.73 4.96 10.65
C TYR A 237 -6.49 6.19 9.79
N HIS A 238 -5.40 6.12 9.05
CA HIS A 238 -5.03 7.07 8.02
C HIS A 238 -4.26 6.32 6.94
N LEU A 239 -4.84 6.18 5.75
CA LEU A 239 -4.18 5.57 4.59
C LEU A 239 -4.06 6.64 3.49
N GLY A 240 -2.93 6.66 2.80
CA GLY A 240 -2.72 7.52 1.62
C GLY A 240 -1.61 8.55 1.73
N ALA A 241 -1.07 8.77 2.92
CA ALA A 241 0.18 9.50 3.13
C ALA A 241 1.27 8.47 3.42
N GLU A 242 2.11 8.17 2.43
CA GLU A 242 3.08 7.06 2.41
C GLU A 242 3.82 6.86 3.75
N VAL A 243 4.28 7.95 4.38
CA VAL A 243 5.07 7.99 5.63
C VAL A 243 4.19 8.01 6.90
N PHE A 244 2.94 8.42 6.76
CA PHE A 244 1.99 8.71 7.83
C PHE A 244 0.78 7.77 7.71
N THR A 245 1.05 6.48 7.78
CA THR A 245 0.02 5.45 7.64
C THR A 245 -0.34 4.82 8.99
N LYS A 246 -1.64 4.82 9.33
CA LYS A 246 -2.21 4.02 10.43
C LYS A 246 -3.31 3.13 9.87
N SER A 247 -3.32 1.87 10.28
CA SER A 247 -4.34 0.91 9.85
C SER A 247 -5.29 0.59 10.98
N ALA A 248 -6.55 0.37 10.64
CA ALA A 248 -7.56 -0.19 11.53
C ALA A 248 -8.14 -1.47 10.91
N PRO A 249 -8.90 -2.27 11.68
CA PRO A 249 -9.66 -3.38 11.14
C PRO A 249 -10.60 -2.93 10.01
N GLU A 250 -10.70 -3.73 8.94
CA GLU A 250 -11.52 -3.41 7.77
C GLU A 250 -12.99 -3.17 8.12
N THR A 251 -13.50 -3.90 9.12
CA THR A 251 -14.87 -3.75 9.64
C THR A 251 -15.12 -2.36 10.20
N LEU A 252 -14.16 -1.78 10.94
CA LEU A 252 -14.27 -0.44 11.50
C LEU A 252 -14.16 0.65 10.42
N ILE A 253 -13.23 0.48 9.48
CA ILE A 253 -13.10 1.38 8.32
C ILE A 253 -14.42 1.39 7.53
N PHE A 254 -14.96 0.22 7.25
CA PHE A 254 -16.23 0.07 6.55
C PHE A 254 -17.38 0.71 7.32
N GLN A 255 -17.52 0.41 8.62
CA GLN A 255 -18.60 0.94 9.45
C GLN A 255 -18.57 2.47 9.54
N SER A 256 -17.39 3.06 9.75
CA SER A 256 -17.23 4.52 9.82
C SER A 256 -17.63 5.21 8.51
N MET A 257 -17.29 4.64 7.35
CA MET A 257 -17.74 5.14 6.05
C MET A 257 -19.26 5.05 5.87
N ILE A 258 -19.88 3.92 6.23
CA ILE A 258 -21.34 3.73 6.15
C ILE A 258 -22.06 4.74 7.07
N PHE A 259 -21.54 4.96 8.28
CA PHE A 259 -22.13 5.93 9.21
C PHE A 259 -21.97 7.36 8.71
N SER A 260 -20.81 7.69 8.14
CA SER A 260 -20.59 9.00 7.53
C SER A 260 -21.57 9.27 6.38
N TYR A 261 -21.80 8.27 5.52
CA TYR A 261 -22.74 8.35 4.41
C TYR A 261 -24.19 8.57 4.88
N HIS A 262 -24.70 7.72 5.78
CA HIS A 262 -26.11 7.78 6.19
C HIS A 262 -26.41 8.91 7.17
N ALA A 263 -25.51 9.20 8.11
CA ALA A 263 -25.72 10.25 9.11
C ALA A 263 -25.27 11.64 8.62
N SER A 264 -24.64 11.74 7.45
CA SER A 264 -24.05 12.99 6.93
C SER A 264 -23.04 13.62 7.91
N VAL A 265 -22.31 12.80 8.67
CA VAL A 265 -21.30 13.25 9.64
C VAL A 265 -19.91 13.04 9.04
N PRO A 266 -19.03 14.06 9.00
CA PRO A 266 -17.67 13.91 8.47
C PRO A 266 -16.82 12.99 9.37
N MET A 267 -15.79 12.37 8.81
CA MET A 267 -14.86 11.51 9.57
C MET A 267 -13.55 12.25 9.86
N MET A 268 -12.95 11.98 11.03
CA MET A 268 -11.58 12.40 11.36
C MET A 268 -10.52 11.41 10.84
N ALA A 269 -10.91 10.39 10.09
CA ALA A 269 -10.04 9.37 9.52
C ALA A 269 -10.07 9.42 7.99
N SER A 270 -8.97 8.98 7.36
CA SER A 270 -8.84 9.02 5.89
C SER A 270 -8.41 7.66 5.35
N ASN A 271 -9.04 7.24 4.25
CA ASN A 271 -8.61 6.10 3.46
C ASN A 271 -8.54 6.52 2.00
N GLY A 272 -7.52 7.33 1.69
CA GLY A 272 -7.34 7.93 0.38
C GLY A 272 -6.06 7.48 -0.30
N SER A 273 -5.85 7.99 -1.51
CA SER A 273 -4.55 7.92 -2.20
C SER A 273 -3.98 9.33 -2.32
N ARG A 274 -2.72 9.53 -1.93
CA ARG A 274 -2.00 10.82 -2.07
C ARG A 274 -2.57 11.95 -1.21
N THR A 275 -2.77 11.66 0.07
CA THR A 275 -3.11 12.68 1.06
C THR A 275 -1.91 13.63 1.25
N SER A 276 -2.16 14.91 1.51
CA SER A 276 -1.07 15.84 1.86
C SER A 276 -0.34 15.34 3.11
N MET A 277 0.99 15.38 3.08
CA MET A 277 1.80 14.99 4.24
C MET A 277 1.53 15.89 5.46
N GLU A 278 1.28 17.18 5.24
CA GLU A 278 0.99 18.12 6.33
C GLU A 278 -0.37 17.85 6.99
N GLU A 279 -1.40 17.56 6.19
CA GLU A 279 -2.73 17.22 6.68
C GLU A 279 -2.71 15.87 7.41
N ALA A 280 -2.01 14.89 6.85
CA ALA A 280 -1.81 13.58 7.48
C ALA A 280 -1.09 13.72 8.82
N ARG A 281 -0.05 14.56 8.89
CA ARG A 281 0.69 14.88 10.12
C ARG A 281 -0.25 15.42 11.20
N LYS A 282 -1.10 16.40 10.87
CA LYS A 282 -2.08 16.99 11.80
C LYS A 282 -3.15 15.96 12.22
N LEU A 283 -3.65 15.15 11.30
CA LEU A 283 -4.67 14.13 11.60
C LEU A 283 -4.14 13.01 12.50
N ILE A 284 -2.92 12.55 12.31
CA ILE A 284 -2.32 11.51 13.17
C ILE A 284 -2.17 11.96 14.63
N GLN A 285 -2.01 13.27 14.87
CA GLN A 285 -1.91 13.82 16.22
C GLN A 285 -3.17 13.63 17.05
N VAL A 286 -4.32 13.38 16.42
CA VAL A 286 -5.61 13.15 17.10
C VAL A 286 -5.50 12.09 18.19
N VAL A 287 -4.78 11.00 17.91
CA VAL A 287 -4.54 9.89 18.85
C VAL A 287 -3.13 9.85 19.43
N SER A 288 -2.40 10.97 19.38
CA SER A 288 -1.12 11.10 20.10
C SER A 288 -1.34 11.21 21.61
N PRO A 289 -0.30 10.99 22.44
CA PRO A 289 -0.39 11.14 23.89
C PRO A 289 -1.06 12.45 24.33
N PRO A 290 -1.78 12.43 25.46
CA PRO A 290 -2.52 13.59 25.94
C PRO A 290 -1.62 14.70 26.52
N ASN A 291 -0.34 14.45 26.77
CA ASN A 291 0.61 15.48 27.20
C ASN A 291 1.16 16.34 26.04
N ILE A 292 0.78 16.04 24.80
CA ILE A 292 1.25 16.74 23.59
C ILE A 292 0.16 17.67 23.06
N TYR A 293 0.58 18.86 22.63
CA TYR A 293 -0.31 19.79 21.94
C TYR A 293 -0.60 19.33 20.50
N LYS A 294 -1.88 19.32 20.11
CA LYS A 294 -2.35 18.85 18.80
C LYS A 294 -2.61 20.04 17.88
N ASP A 295 -1.87 20.15 16.79
CA ASP A 295 -1.98 21.28 15.84
C ASP A 295 -3.37 21.36 15.18
N ILE A 296 -4.01 20.20 14.97
CA ILE A 296 -5.35 20.10 14.37
C ILE A 296 -6.43 20.84 15.17
N ALA A 297 -6.21 21.08 16.48
CA ALA A 297 -7.15 21.83 17.31
C ALA A 297 -7.37 23.27 16.83
N LYS A 298 -6.40 23.86 16.11
CA LYS A 298 -6.51 25.23 15.55
C LYS A 298 -7.48 25.31 14.38
N GLU A 299 -7.71 24.19 13.70
CA GLU A 299 -8.52 24.10 12.49
C GLU A 299 -9.89 23.47 12.75
N MET A 300 -10.13 23.01 13.97
CA MET A 300 -11.32 22.28 14.35
C MET A 300 -12.00 22.94 15.57
N PRO A 301 -12.97 23.85 15.36
CA PRO A 301 -13.73 24.42 16.46
C PRO A 301 -14.64 23.35 17.09
N CYS A 302 -14.61 23.27 18.43
CA CYS A 302 -15.40 22.29 19.18
C CYS A 302 -16.83 22.79 19.42
N HIS A 303 -17.73 22.61 18.45
CA HIS A 303 -19.15 22.97 18.60
C HIS A 303 -20.02 21.82 19.10
N TYR A 304 -19.68 20.59 18.72
CA TYR A 304 -20.44 19.38 19.03
C TYR A 304 -19.51 18.26 19.54
N PRO A 305 -20.03 17.26 20.25
CA PRO A 305 -19.25 16.09 20.62
C PRO A 305 -18.84 15.27 19.38
N LEU A 306 -17.83 14.44 19.57
CA LEU A 306 -17.34 13.47 18.59
C LEU A 306 -18.08 12.14 18.76
N LEU A 307 -18.47 11.56 17.63
CA LEU A 307 -19.00 10.21 17.57
C LEU A 307 -17.84 9.22 17.56
N VAL A 308 -17.68 8.45 18.63
CA VAL A 308 -16.61 7.45 18.75
C VAL A 308 -17.14 6.07 18.38
N LEU A 309 -16.47 5.43 17.40
CA LEU A 309 -16.72 4.05 16.99
C LEU A 309 -15.53 3.19 17.43
N PRO A 310 -15.69 2.33 18.45
CA PRO A 310 -14.59 1.56 19.01
C PRO A 310 -14.47 0.13 18.46
N ASP A 311 -13.24 -0.35 18.36
CA ASP A 311 -12.84 -1.75 18.32
C ASP A 311 -11.76 -1.98 19.39
N SER A 312 -12.20 -2.41 20.58
CA SER A 312 -11.35 -2.48 21.78
C SER A 312 -10.21 -3.48 21.68
N ALA A 313 -10.28 -4.47 20.78
CA ALA A 313 -9.28 -5.52 20.65
C ALA A 313 -7.97 -5.01 20.04
N SER A 314 -8.03 -3.93 19.26
CA SER A 314 -6.92 -3.45 18.43
C SER A 314 -6.39 -2.06 18.82
N MET A 315 -6.93 -1.44 19.89
CA MET A 315 -6.52 -0.11 20.34
C MET A 315 -5.12 -0.11 20.98
N ASN A 316 -4.34 0.91 20.65
CA ASN A 316 -3.09 1.24 21.34
C ASN A 316 -3.36 1.95 22.70
N ILE A 317 -2.30 2.17 23.48
CA ILE A 317 -2.39 2.76 24.82
C ILE A 317 -3.00 4.18 24.82
N PHE A 318 -2.74 4.99 23.79
CA PHE A 318 -3.25 6.35 23.69
C PHE A 318 -4.72 6.37 23.27
N GLU A 319 -5.10 5.48 22.35
CA GLU A 319 -6.48 5.30 21.93
C GLU A 319 -7.35 4.82 23.09
N LYS A 320 -6.85 3.90 23.92
CA LYS A 320 -7.51 3.48 25.16
C LYS A 320 -7.74 4.65 26.12
N TYR A 321 -6.74 5.51 26.31
CA TYR A 321 -6.87 6.71 27.14
C TYR A 321 -8.02 7.64 26.70
N TYR A 322 -8.19 7.86 25.39
CA TYR A 322 -9.31 8.66 24.88
C TYR A 322 -10.64 7.90 24.94
N PHE A 323 -10.62 6.59 24.70
CA PHE A 323 -11.81 5.75 24.77
C PHE A 323 -12.39 5.67 26.18
N GLU A 324 -11.56 5.57 27.22
CA GLU A 324 -11.98 5.55 28.64
C GLU A 324 -12.69 6.83 29.08
N GLN A 325 -12.43 7.95 28.39
CA GLN A 325 -13.10 9.23 28.64
C GLN A 325 -14.41 9.39 27.85
N ALA A 326 -14.69 8.47 26.90
CA ALA A 326 -15.88 8.52 26.08
C ALA A 326 -17.09 7.99 26.86
N ARG A 327 -18.21 8.71 26.77
CA ARG A 327 -19.48 8.30 27.37
C ARG A 327 -20.21 7.34 26.44
N LYS A 328 -20.58 6.16 26.94
CA LYS A 328 -21.43 5.22 26.19
C LYS A 328 -22.83 5.81 25.98
N ILE A 329 -23.33 5.77 24.75
CA ILE A 329 -24.70 6.18 24.40
C ILE A 329 -25.55 4.95 24.09
N SER A 330 -25.03 4.05 23.26
CA SER A 330 -25.65 2.75 22.99
C SER A 330 -24.58 1.69 22.76
N ASN A 331 -24.98 0.48 22.36
CA ASN A 331 -24.02 -0.59 22.07
C ASN A 331 -23.10 -0.19 20.90
N ASP A 332 -21.80 -0.14 21.18
CA ASP A 332 -20.72 0.26 20.26
C ASP A 332 -20.82 1.69 19.70
N VAL A 333 -21.56 2.58 20.38
CA VAL A 333 -21.68 4.00 20.03
C VAL A 333 -21.36 4.85 21.26
N TYR A 334 -20.33 5.68 21.14
CA TYR A 334 -19.78 6.46 22.24
C TYR A 334 -19.69 7.93 21.85
N SER A 335 -19.71 8.82 22.84
CA SER A 335 -19.53 10.25 22.67
C SER A 335 -18.31 10.73 23.44
N LEU A 336 -17.43 11.45 22.77
CA LEU A 336 -16.28 12.13 23.39
C LEU A 336 -16.44 13.64 23.22
N SER A 337 -16.22 14.43 24.28
CA SER A 337 -16.16 15.88 24.11
C SER A 337 -14.95 16.23 23.25
N CYS A 338 -15.17 17.07 22.25
CA CYS A 338 -14.11 17.58 21.39
C CYS A 338 -13.02 18.31 22.20
N GLU A 339 -13.42 19.02 23.26
CA GLU A 339 -12.47 19.74 24.14
C GLU A 339 -11.55 18.76 24.88
N LYS A 340 -12.10 17.66 25.38
CA LYS A 340 -11.33 16.61 26.07
C LYS A 340 -10.33 15.93 25.14
N LEU A 341 -10.64 15.82 23.86
CA LEU A 341 -9.68 15.30 22.88
C LEU A 341 -8.47 16.22 22.73
N PHE A 342 -8.65 17.54 22.83
CA PHE A 342 -7.59 18.53 22.64
C PHE A 342 -6.98 19.08 23.95
N GLU A 343 -7.49 18.64 25.10
CA GLU A 343 -6.96 19.00 26.41
C GLU A 343 -5.56 18.41 26.61
N VAL A 344 -4.61 19.28 26.99
CA VAL A 344 -3.22 18.88 27.25
C VAL A 344 -3.07 18.50 28.72
N ASN A 345 -2.99 17.20 28.98
CA ASN A 345 -2.71 16.67 30.31
C ASN A 345 -1.19 16.56 30.54
N LYS A 346 -0.59 17.64 31.04
CA LYS A 346 0.86 17.68 31.35
C LYS A 346 1.30 16.66 32.41
N ASN A 347 0.38 16.16 33.23
CA ASN A 347 0.67 15.18 34.27
C ASN A 347 0.61 13.74 33.76
N TYR A 348 0.14 13.52 32.53
CA TYR A 348 0.14 12.20 31.94
C TYR A 348 1.58 11.71 31.78
N ARG A 349 1.85 10.55 32.38
CA ARG A 349 3.07 9.78 32.18
C ARG A 349 2.69 8.51 31.45
N GLU A 350 3.45 8.19 30.41
CA GLU A 350 3.31 6.88 29.76
C GLU A 350 3.58 5.77 30.80
N PRO A 351 2.91 4.61 30.70
CA PRO A 351 3.16 3.49 31.60
C PRO A 351 4.66 3.17 31.61
N GLU A 352 5.25 3.09 32.81
CA GLU A 352 6.66 2.77 32.97
C GLU A 352 6.95 1.41 32.33
N CYS A 353 7.89 1.40 31.39
CA CYS A 353 8.45 0.19 30.82
C CYS A 353 9.70 -0.18 31.62
N ASP A 354 9.99 -1.48 31.82
CA ASP A 354 11.25 -1.93 32.44
C ASP A 354 12.41 -1.57 31.50
N THR A 355 12.93 -0.37 31.70
CA THR A 355 13.88 0.30 30.81
C THR A 355 15.25 -0.31 31.06
N VAL A 356 15.76 -1.02 30.07
CA VAL A 356 17.08 -1.64 30.14
C VAL A 356 18.15 -0.66 29.71
N ILE A 357 17.81 0.18 28.72
CA ILE A 357 18.73 1.16 28.14
C ILE A 357 17.95 2.44 27.92
N TYR A 358 18.49 3.55 28.43
CA TYR A 358 18.04 4.89 28.10
C TYR A 358 19.26 5.71 27.69
N LEU A 359 19.23 6.21 26.45
CA LEU A 359 20.28 7.01 25.85
C LEU A 359 19.66 8.33 25.41
N SER A 360 19.75 9.31 26.30
CA SER A 360 19.51 10.72 25.99
C SER A 360 20.81 11.44 25.68
N PHE A 361 20.68 12.58 25.01
CA PHE A 361 21.77 13.52 24.81
C PHE A 361 22.51 13.89 26.11
N ASP A 362 21.79 14.11 27.21
CA ASP A 362 22.38 14.52 28.49
C ASP A 362 23.34 13.48 29.08
N ASN A 363 23.17 12.21 28.68
CA ASN A 363 23.88 11.08 29.26
C ASN A 363 25.09 10.62 28.43
N VAL A 364 25.41 11.25 27.29
CA VAL A 364 26.50 10.80 26.39
C VAL A 364 27.39 11.95 25.90
N SER A 365 28.71 11.84 26.14
CA SER A 365 29.73 12.73 25.59
C SER A 365 30.01 12.39 24.11
N THR A 366 29.25 12.97 23.18
CA THR A 366 29.52 12.84 21.74
C THR A 366 30.19 14.09 21.16
N SER A 367 30.97 13.90 20.09
CA SER A 367 31.61 14.97 19.30
C SER A 367 30.63 15.73 18.40
N PHE A 368 29.40 15.26 18.28
CA PHE A 368 28.38 15.81 17.39
C PHE A 368 27.27 16.47 18.22
N LYS A 369 27.58 17.65 18.78
CA LYS A 369 26.61 18.47 19.51
C LYS A 369 26.12 19.62 18.63
N ASN A 370 24.81 19.80 18.55
CA ASN A 370 24.19 21.04 18.07
C ASN A 370 23.49 21.75 19.24
N GLU A 371 23.21 23.04 19.09
CA GLU A 371 22.62 23.94 20.11
C GLU A 371 21.26 23.46 20.65
N ARG A 372 20.62 22.48 19.99
CA ARG A 372 19.31 21.92 20.37
C ARG A 372 19.36 20.61 21.17
N GLY A 373 20.54 20.12 21.56
CA GLY A 373 20.67 18.95 22.43
C GLY A 373 20.31 17.61 21.78
N VAL A 374 20.78 17.36 20.55
CA VAL A 374 20.42 16.15 19.78
C VAL A 374 21.66 15.48 19.18
N PHE A 375 21.67 14.14 19.04
CA PHE A 375 22.72 13.43 18.30
C PHE A 375 22.62 13.77 16.81
N VAL A 376 23.62 14.48 16.29
CA VAL A 376 23.73 14.78 14.85
C VAL A 376 24.69 13.80 14.20
N THR A 377 24.38 13.30 13.03
CA THR A 377 25.35 12.49 12.28
C THR A 377 25.17 12.71 10.78
N GLU A 378 26.28 12.77 10.07
CA GLU A 378 26.30 12.83 8.61
C GLU A 378 26.45 11.44 8.02
N LYS A 379 25.76 11.21 6.90
CA LYS A 379 25.90 9.98 6.14
C LYS A 379 27.32 9.90 5.53
N SER A 380 28.28 9.34 6.29
CA SER A 380 29.59 8.97 5.77
C SER A 380 29.47 7.72 4.87
N LYS A 381 30.57 7.26 4.26
CA LYS A 381 30.57 6.10 3.32
C LYS A 381 29.94 4.81 3.89
N HIS A 382 29.67 4.75 5.19
CA HIS A 382 28.94 3.68 5.86
C HIS A 382 27.49 4.11 6.13
N LYS A 383 26.51 3.32 5.67
CA LYS A 383 25.06 3.62 5.68
C LYS A 383 24.42 3.58 7.09
N THR A 384 25.11 4.03 8.13
CA THR A 384 24.73 3.82 9.54
C THR A 384 24.95 5.10 10.35
N LEU A 385 23.92 5.55 11.05
CA LEU A 385 23.83 6.86 11.73
C LEU A 385 24.27 6.81 13.20
N LEU A 386 24.04 5.68 13.87
CA LEU A 386 24.47 5.38 15.23
C LEU A 386 24.94 3.94 15.21
N ALA A 387 26.10 3.61 15.77
CA ALA A 387 26.55 2.24 15.98
C ALA A 387 27.00 2.15 17.43
N LYS A 388 26.11 1.68 18.31
CA LYS A 388 26.43 1.48 19.72
C LYS A 388 26.21 0.03 20.08
N HIS A 389 27.28 -0.61 20.51
CA HIS A 389 27.23 -1.92 21.16
C HIS A 389 26.67 -1.72 22.56
N VAL A 390 25.56 -2.40 22.84
CA VAL A 390 24.96 -2.40 24.17
C VAL A 390 24.84 -3.83 24.65
N TYR A 391 25.32 -4.04 25.87
CA TYR A 391 25.19 -5.32 26.56
C TYR A 391 23.83 -5.37 27.23
N LEU A 392 23.02 -6.35 26.85
CA LEU A 392 21.75 -6.63 27.48
C LEU A 392 21.93 -7.76 28.49
N PRO A 393 21.34 -7.64 29.70
CA PRO A 393 21.49 -8.63 30.75
C PRO A 393 21.03 -10.01 30.28
N HIS A 394 21.83 -11.03 30.60
CA HIS A 394 21.63 -12.41 30.19
C HIS A 394 20.31 -12.94 30.76
N GLN A 395 19.31 -13.20 29.91
CA GLN A 395 18.14 -14.00 30.25
C GLN A 395 17.34 -14.41 28.99
N THR A 396 16.53 -15.46 29.16
CA THR A 396 15.64 -16.19 28.23
C THR A 396 15.04 -15.38 27.08
N VAL A 397 14.56 -16.06 26.02
CA VAL A 397 13.91 -15.43 24.84
C VAL A 397 12.87 -14.39 25.25
N GLN A 398 13.29 -13.13 25.32
CA GLN A 398 12.48 -11.98 25.74
C GLN A 398 12.27 -11.06 24.54
N LYS A 399 11.07 -10.48 24.48
CA LYS A 399 10.75 -9.42 23.54
C LYS A 399 11.19 -8.09 24.14
N TYR A 400 11.79 -7.26 23.32
CA TYR A 400 12.19 -5.90 23.67
C TYR A 400 11.44 -4.91 22.77
N LYS A 401 11.03 -3.77 23.32
CA LYS A 401 10.54 -2.61 22.57
C LYS A 401 11.66 -1.58 22.52
N VAL A 402 12.04 -1.14 21.34
CA VAL A 402 12.92 0.00 21.12
C VAL A 402 12.09 1.20 20.68
N SER A 403 12.44 2.38 21.15
CA SER A 403 11.85 3.64 20.70
C SER A 403 12.88 4.77 20.71
N PHE A 404 12.73 5.74 19.82
CA PHE A 404 13.59 6.92 19.76
C PHE A 404 12.86 8.05 19.05
N TRP A 405 13.31 9.27 19.30
CA TRP A 405 12.82 10.46 18.63
C TRP A 405 13.72 10.84 17.47
N VAL A 406 13.12 11.29 16.38
CA VAL A 406 13.81 11.86 15.23
C VAL A 406 13.28 13.25 14.97
N TYR A 407 14.20 14.18 14.72
CA TYR A 407 13.89 15.54 14.28
C TYR A 407 14.29 15.70 12.82
N TYR A 408 13.32 16.05 11.97
CA TYR A 408 13.54 16.33 10.55
C TYR A 408 13.41 17.83 10.31
N THR A 409 14.38 18.42 9.62
CA THR A 409 14.31 19.80 9.12
C THR A 409 13.50 19.91 7.83
N THR A 410 13.35 18.80 7.08
CA THR A 410 12.55 18.70 5.85
C THR A 410 11.76 17.40 5.87
N ILE A 411 10.46 17.46 5.56
CA ILE A 411 9.47 16.35 5.63
C ILE A 411 9.76 15.21 4.60
N ASP A 412 10.83 15.33 3.81
CA ASP A 412 11.19 14.37 2.78
C ASP A 412 11.47 12.97 3.35
N GLU A 413 10.48 12.08 3.15
CA GLU A 413 10.41 10.61 2.93
C GLU A 413 11.47 9.64 3.51
N ALA A 414 12.51 10.09 4.20
CA ALA A 414 13.58 9.26 4.72
C ALA A 414 13.19 8.69 6.08
N LEU A 415 12.32 7.68 6.09
CA LEU A 415 12.06 6.90 7.31
C LEU A 415 13.36 6.24 7.79
N PRO A 416 13.65 6.28 9.11
CA PRO A 416 14.78 5.59 9.68
C PRO A 416 14.44 4.11 9.75
N ASN A 417 15.29 3.25 9.20
CA ASN A 417 15.32 1.84 9.58
C ASN A 417 16.23 1.67 10.78
N MET A 418 16.02 0.62 11.56
CA MET A 418 17.00 0.19 12.55
C MET A 418 17.41 -1.25 12.27
N ILE A 419 18.70 -1.47 12.19
CA ILE A 419 19.31 -2.79 12.17
C ILE A 419 19.79 -3.07 13.58
N ILE A 420 19.34 -4.19 14.12
CA ILE A 420 19.82 -4.78 15.36
C ILE A 420 20.76 -5.89 14.96
N GLU A 421 22.05 -5.69 15.22
CA GLU A 421 23.10 -6.67 14.96
C GLU A 421 23.46 -7.39 16.27
N THR A 422 23.33 -8.71 16.24
CA THR A 422 23.84 -9.63 17.26
C THR A 422 24.98 -10.47 16.66
N PRO A 423 25.85 -11.10 17.46
CA PRO A 423 26.94 -11.91 16.94
C PRO A 423 26.45 -12.96 15.92
N GLY A 424 26.75 -12.75 14.64
CA GLY A 424 26.39 -13.64 13.53
C GLY A 424 24.96 -13.50 12.96
N ARG A 425 24.17 -12.50 13.39
CA ARG A 425 22.81 -12.28 12.89
C ARG A 425 22.42 -10.81 12.87
N TRP A 426 21.74 -10.39 11.82
CA TRP A 426 21.15 -9.06 11.73
C TRP A 426 19.62 -9.15 11.68
N GLN A 427 18.95 -8.33 12.46
CA GLN A 427 17.50 -8.15 12.42
C GLN A 427 17.20 -6.71 11.98
N LEU A 428 16.60 -6.57 10.80
CA LEU A 428 16.07 -5.28 10.34
C LEU A 428 14.70 -5.03 10.98
N ILE A 429 14.58 -3.93 11.71
CA ILE A 429 13.32 -3.32 12.11
C ILE A 429 13.04 -2.18 11.13
N ASP A 430 12.04 -2.41 10.29
CA ASP A 430 11.51 -1.41 9.37
C ASP A 430 10.46 -0.57 10.10
N PHE A 431 10.80 0.66 10.47
CA PHE A 431 9.85 1.61 11.05
C PHE A 431 9.07 2.28 9.94
N LYS A 432 7.97 1.64 9.55
CA LYS A 432 7.15 2.13 8.45
C LYS A 432 6.44 3.46 8.77
N ASN A 433 6.11 3.71 10.04
CA ASN A 433 5.32 4.88 10.44
C ASN A 433 5.72 5.36 11.84
N PRO A 434 5.65 6.68 12.11
CA PRO A 434 5.84 7.20 13.46
C PRO A 434 4.66 6.84 14.37
N GLU A 435 4.97 6.50 15.62
CA GLU A 435 3.97 6.23 16.67
C GLU A 435 3.33 7.56 17.14
N ILE A 436 4.18 8.58 17.32
CA ILE A 436 3.83 9.91 17.84
C ILE A 436 4.43 10.99 16.96
N ILE A 437 3.70 12.08 16.80
CA ILE A 437 4.18 13.29 16.13
C ILE A 437 3.94 14.50 17.04
N GLU A 438 4.99 15.24 17.35
CA GLU A 438 4.93 16.49 18.09
C GLU A 438 5.68 17.58 17.31
N LYS A 439 4.94 18.49 16.67
CA LYS A 439 5.51 19.52 15.78
C LYS A 439 6.43 18.89 14.72
N ASP A 440 7.75 19.06 14.88
CA ASP A 440 8.81 18.60 13.99
C ASP A 440 9.52 17.32 14.50
N ARG A 441 9.14 16.83 15.70
CA ARG A 441 9.68 15.62 16.31
C ARG A 441 8.74 14.44 16.04
N MET A 442 9.30 13.31 15.68
CA MET A 442 8.57 12.06 15.44
C MET A 442 9.17 10.94 16.29
N ARG A 443 8.33 10.21 17.03
CA ARG A 443 8.77 9.03 17.77
C ARG A 443 8.53 7.78 16.95
N PHE A 444 9.57 6.99 16.75
CA PHE A 444 9.47 5.66 16.16
C PHE A 444 9.61 4.61 17.25
N SER A 445 8.84 3.54 17.14
CA SER A 445 8.99 2.39 18.04
C SER A 445 8.68 1.07 17.35
N GLY A 446 9.24 0.00 17.88
CA GLY A 446 9.17 -1.33 17.28
C GLY A 446 9.69 -2.38 18.24
N THR A 447 9.44 -3.65 17.91
CA THR A 447 9.80 -4.76 18.80
C THR A 447 10.77 -5.72 18.12
N PHE A 448 11.66 -6.29 18.91
CA PHE A 448 12.60 -7.32 18.48
C PHE A 448 12.73 -8.42 19.54
N LYS A 449 13.35 -9.53 19.16
CA LYS A 449 13.53 -10.69 20.03
C LYS A 449 14.98 -11.12 20.01
N LEU A 450 15.53 -11.35 21.19
CA LEU A 450 16.86 -11.92 21.34
C LEU A 450 16.78 -13.41 21.67
N ARG A 451 17.78 -14.16 21.21
CA ARG A 451 18.01 -15.56 21.60
C ARG A 451 18.80 -15.59 22.89
N GLU A 452 18.78 -16.75 23.56
CA GLU A 452 19.41 -16.94 24.87
C GLU A 452 20.92 -16.64 24.90
N ASN A 453 21.61 -16.76 23.76
CA ASN A 453 23.05 -16.53 23.65
C ASN A 453 23.43 -15.15 23.09
N GLU A 454 22.45 -14.28 22.79
CA GLU A 454 22.67 -12.96 22.21
C GLU A 454 22.69 -11.91 23.35
N THR A 455 23.88 -11.62 23.88
CA THR A 455 24.07 -10.65 24.99
C THR A 455 24.53 -9.27 24.53
N GLU A 456 24.99 -9.16 23.30
CA GLU A 456 25.48 -7.91 22.71
C GLU A 456 24.63 -7.54 21.50
N VAL A 457 24.12 -6.31 21.52
CA VAL A 457 23.32 -5.73 20.44
C VAL A 457 23.96 -4.45 19.95
N ALA A 458 24.32 -4.41 18.67
CA ALA A 458 24.64 -3.18 17.97
C ALA A 458 23.37 -2.59 17.36
N ILE A 459 23.06 -1.35 17.71
CA ILE A 459 21.92 -0.61 17.16
C ILE A 459 22.44 0.28 16.04
N LEU A 460 21.89 0.08 14.85
CA LEU A 460 22.28 0.76 13.61
C LEU A 460 21.08 1.45 12.97
N ILE A 461 21.00 2.78 13.04
CA ILE A 461 19.91 3.51 12.39
C ILE A 461 20.34 3.87 10.96
N SER A 462 19.52 3.58 9.95
CA SER A 462 19.85 3.73 8.53
C SER A 462 18.69 4.36 7.76
N GLY A 463 18.92 5.46 7.03
CA GLY A 463 17.89 6.10 6.20
C GLY A 463 17.80 5.52 4.79
N ASN A 464 16.60 5.48 4.21
CA ASN A 464 16.35 4.93 2.87
C ASN A 464 16.87 5.81 1.70
N LEU A 465 17.09 7.12 1.90
CA LEU A 465 17.45 8.04 0.81
C LEU A 465 18.96 8.27 0.67
N LEU A 466 19.42 8.40 -0.58
CA LEU A 466 20.83 8.51 -1.01
C LEU A 466 21.51 9.84 -0.63
N GLU A 467 20.76 10.83 -0.14
CA GLU A 467 21.30 12.16 0.13
C GLU A 467 21.97 12.29 1.50
N LYS A 468 23.02 13.12 1.55
CA LYS A 468 23.79 13.47 2.76
C LYS A 468 23.02 14.50 3.61
N LYS A 469 21.80 14.17 4.05
CA LYS A 469 21.06 15.03 4.99
C LYS A 469 21.43 14.67 6.43
N GLN A 470 21.55 15.69 7.28
CA GLN A 470 21.75 15.51 8.72
C GLN A 470 20.44 15.01 9.33
N VAL A 471 20.53 13.95 10.14
CA VAL A 471 19.41 13.42 10.92
C VAL A 471 19.73 13.59 12.39
N TYR A 472 18.73 14.03 13.14
CA TYR A 472 18.82 14.34 14.56
C TYR A 472 18.04 13.28 15.32
N ILE A 473 18.72 12.50 16.18
CA ILE A 473 18.10 11.41 16.98
C ILE A 473 18.26 11.71 18.46
N ASP A 474 17.23 11.43 19.27
CA ASP A 474 17.26 11.61 20.72
C ASP A 474 16.43 10.55 21.46
N ASP A 475 16.60 10.47 22.78
CA ASP A 475 15.76 9.68 23.70
C ASP A 475 15.59 8.21 23.29
N LEU A 476 16.70 7.57 22.88
CA LEU A 476 16.71 6.16 22.50
C LEU A 476 16.48 5.30 23.75
N THR A 477 15.36 4.59 23.77
CA THR A 477 14.91 3.79 24.90
C THR A 477 14.70 2.36 24.46
N ILE A 478 15.26 1.39 25.19
CA ILE A 478 14.95 -0.04 25.05
C ILE A 478 14.32 -0.52 26.35
N CYS A 479 13.13 -1.07 26.23
CA CYS A 479 12.41 -1.67 27.35
C CYS A 479 12.17 -3.16 27.13
N LYS A 480 12.09 -3.92 28.22
CA LYS A 480 11.51 -5.26 28.16
C LYS A 480 10.01 -5.18 27.96
N THR A 481 9.48 -6.10 27.16
CA THR A 481 8.04 -6.31 27.02
C THR A 481 7.68 -7.70 27.51
N ASN A 482 6.71 -7.78 28.41
CA ASN A 482 6.14 -9.03 28.90
C ASN A 482 5.45 -9.83 27.79
#